data_AF-A0A0G4P9H2-F1
#
_entry.id   AF-A0A0G4P9H2-F1
#
_cell.length_a   1.000
_cell.length_b   1.000
_cell.length_c   1.000
_cell.angle_alpha   90.00
_cell.angle_beta   90.00
_cell.angle_gamma   90.00
#
_symmetry.space_group_name_H-M   'P 1'
#
loop_
_entity.id
_entity.type
_entity.pdbx_description
1 polymer ?
#
loop_
_entity_poly.entity_id
_entity_poly.type
_entity_poly.pdbx_seq_one_letter_code
_entity_poly.pdbx_strand_id
1 'polypeptide(L)'
;MADSEFGDESEYGSSSARAVIMDAVLAPFRALVSKSALRLYLNTLLFMGAAAFLIGISAIAYGIFYFKFIPTVGLQREVHLQFGNGNPWGTANFDSEFVALQPYDVSVTLELPRTPSNLDTGNFMLDLTLFSSRPASSLLPGPNNAPISQARRPAIMTYASPLVDVARRAARMPLYVVGWYRESETLEVPMMEQLEFAKGVQNLPQSLRLEVQSDLKMQIYTARVEFRARLTGLSWLMYRWKITSFVVFSSLFWSVSILSAGLTWLAMTWVLGTEPKNEIKEEPEDSIKEDPEEQDTSDESSEVKKEEPEEQERRLLSSYPAEGDEAGTGSGLESAEARGVQRRRSHLTQTD
;
A
#
# COMPACT_ATOMS: atom_id res chain seq x y z
N MET A 1 73.76 -60.57 40.21
CA MET A 1 73.38 -59.71 41.36
C MET A 1 74.54 -58.75 41.56
N ALA A 2 74.47 -57.47 41.20
CA ALA A 2 73.32 -56.57 41.28
C ALA A 2 72.94 -55.92 39.94
N ASP A 3 71.72 -55.41 39.95
CA ASP A 3 70.86 -55.02 38.84
C ASP A 3 71.07 -53.58 38.31
N SER A 4 70.43 -53.37 37.17
CA SER A 4 70.14 -52.15 36.39
C SER A 4 69.86 -50.85 37.16
N GLU A 5 70.19 -49.70 36.55
CA GLU A 5 69.15 -48.71 36.19
C GLU A 5 69.66 -47.68 35.16
N PHE A 6 68.84 -47.53 34.12
CA PHE A 6 68.91 -46.55 33.04
C PHE A 6 68.17 -45.30 33.55
N GLY A 7 68.73 -44.10 33.34
CA GLY A 7 68.07 -42.86 33.77
C GLY A 7 68.58 -41.66 32.99
N ASP A 8 67.85 -41.34 31.92
CA ASP A 8 68.06 -40.23 30.98
C ASP A 8 68.38 -38.90 31.67
N GLU A 9 69.51 -38.32 31.27
CA GLU A 9 69.75 -36.88 31.33
C GLU A 9 69.01 -36.22 30.15
N SER A 10 67.76 -35.78 30.31
CA SER A 10 67.22 -34.60 29.59
C SER A 10 65.73 -34.40 29.83
N GLU A 11 65.32 -33.79 30.94
CA GLU A 11 63.93 -33.30 31.00
C GLU A 11 63.71 -32.14 31.99
N TYR A 12 64.52 -31.08 31.90
CA TYR A 12 64.22 -29.84 32.63
C TYR A 12 64.12 -28.57 31.76
N GLY A 13 64.32 -28.68 30.43
CA GLY A 13 64.28 -27.52 29.50
C GLY A 13 63.11 -27.51 28.51
N SER A 14 62.44 -28.64 28.26
CA SER A 14 61.45 -28.75 27.19
C SER A 14 60.06 -28.20 27.55
N SER A 15 59.67 -28.24 28.82
CA SER A 15 58.33 -27.80 29.27
C SER A 15 58.22 -26.28 29.32
N SER A 16 59.28 -25.57 29.74
CA SER A 16 59.30 -24.11 29.80
C SER A 16 59.34 -23.47 28.40
N ALA A 17 60.15 -24.00 27.49
CA ALA A 17 60.24 -23.49 26.13
C ALA A 17 58.91 -23.67 25.36
N ARG A 18 58.26 -24.83 25.49
CA ARG A 18 56.93 -25.07 24.90
C ARG A 18 55.86 -24.17 25.51
N ALA A 19 55.88 -23.93 26.83
CA ALA A 19 54.95 -23.03 27.49
C ALA A 19 55.14 -21.57 27.04
N VAL A 20 56.38 -21.10 26.91
CA VAL A 20 56.71 -19.73 26.45
C VAL A 20 56.34 -19.55 24.98
N ILE A 21 56.59 -20.55 24.13
CA ILE A 21 56.18 -20.51 22.71
C ILE A 21 54.66 -20.56 22.58
N MET A 22 53.97 -21.40 23.36
CA MET A 22 52.51 -21.48 23.32
C MET A 22 51.86 -20.20 23.87
N ASP A 23 52.45 -19.57 24.89
CA ASP A 23 51.96 -18.29 25.44
C ASP A 23 52.25 -17.11 24.47
N ALA A 24 53.37 -17.11 23.76
CA ALA A 24 53.66 -16.13 22.70
C ALA A 24 52.75 -16.29 21.47
N VAL A 25 52.36 -17.52 21.13
CA VAL A 25 51.42 -17.82 20.04
C VAL A 25 49.99 -17.51 20.45
N LEU A 26 49.61 -17.73 21.71
CA LEU A 26 48.26 -17.46 22.23
C LEU A 26 48.07 -16.02 22.72
N ALA A 27 49.13 -15.24 22.92
CA ALA A 27 49.07 -13.82 23.27
C ALA A 27 48.20 -12.98 22.31
N PRO A 28 48.34 -13.08 20.96
CA PRO A 28 47.44 -12.39 20.04
C PRO A 28 46.00 -12.93 20.12
N PHE A 29 45.79 -14.22 20.41
CA PHE A 29 44.47 -14.81 20.57
C PHE A 29 43.80 -14.43 21.90
N ARG A 30 44.56 -14.27 22.99
CA ARG A 30 44.07 -13.78 24.29
C ARG A 30 43.76 -12.28 24.26
N ALA A 31 44.49 -11.49 23.47
CA ALA A 31 44.14 -10.10 23.22
C ALA A 31 42.79 -9.97 22.50
N LEU A 32 42.52 -10.86 21.53
CA LEU A 32 41.23 -10.99 20.85
C LEU A 32 40.11 -11.55 21.77
N VAL A 33 40.46 -12.33 22.80
CA VAL A 33 39.54 -12.94 23.79
C VAL A 33 39.58 -12.21 25.15
N SER A 34 39.94 -10.93 25.17
CA SER A 34 39.84 -10.14 26.41
C SER A 34 38.37 -9.82 26.72
N LYS A 35 38.00 -9.70 28.01
CA LYS A 35 36.61 -9.37 28.42
C LYS A 35 36.11 -8.06 27.78
N SER A 36 37.01 -7.12 27.51
CA SER A 36 36.73 -5.85 26.84
C SER A 36 36.56 -6.01 25.33
N ALA A 37 37.41 -6.81 24.67
CA ALA A 37 37.27 -7.11 23.24
C ALA A 37 36.00 -7.92 22.96
N LEU A 38 35.66 -8.90 23.81
CA LEU A 38 34.43 -9.68 23.70
C LEU A 38 33.17 -8.80 23.79
N ARG A 39 33.14 -7.83 24.73
CA ARG A 39 32.03 -6.86 24.82
C ARG A 39 31.94 -5.96 23.59
N LEU A 40 33.08 -5.53 23.03
CA LEU A 40 33.12 -4.76 21.79
C LEU A 40 32.64 -5.58 20.59
N TYR A 41 33.06 -6.84 20.46
CA TYR A 41 32.56 -7.75 19.43
C TYR A 41 31.06 -8.03 19.58
N LEU A 42 30.56 -8.24 20.80
CA LEU A 42 29.14 -8.46 21.04
C LEU A 42 28.31 -7.22 20.69
N ASN A 43 28.77 -6.03 21.08
CA ASN A 43 28.08 -4.77 20.75
C ASN A 43 28.13 -4.44 19.26
N THR A 44 29.27 -4.68 18.58
CA THR A 44 29.36 -4.48 17.13
C THR A 44 28.53 -5.49 16.35
N LEU A 45 28.48 -6.75 16.80
CA LEU A 45 27.61 -7.78 16.22
C LEU A 45 26.13 -7.42 16.41
N LEU A 46 25.74 -6.98 17.61
CA LEU A 46 24.38 -6.54 17.91
C LEU A 46 24.01 -5.30 17.06
N PHE A 47 24.91 -4.32 16.95
CA PHE A 47 24.72 -3.15 16.10
C PHE A 47 24.60 -3.51 14.62
N MET A 48 25.45 -4.43 14.12
CA MET A 48 25.36 -4.94 12.76
C MET A 48 24.02 -5.65 12.52
N GLY A 49 23.57 -6.47 13.47
CA GLY A 49 22.27 -7.13 13.41
C GLY A 49 21.11 -6.14 13.39
N ALA A 50 21.13 -5.14 14.28
CA ALA A 50 20.13 -4.07 14.31
C ALA A 50 20.14 -3.23 13.02
N ALA A 51 21.31 -2.89 12.49
CA ALA A 51 21.46 -2.17 11.23
C ALA A 51 20.93 -2.99 10.05
N ALA A 52 21.21 -4.30 9.99
CA ALA A 52 20.69 -5.20 8.96
C ALA A 52 19.15 -5.37 9.06
N PHE A 53 18.61 -5.48 10.28
CA PHE A 53 17.16 -5.50 10.50
C PHE A 53 16.50 -4.22 9.98
N LEU A 54 17.15 -3.07 10.18
CA LEU A 54 16.66 -1.78 9.71
C LEU A 54 16.66 -1.67 8.18
N ILE A 55 17.59 -2.33 7.48
CA ILE A 55 17.52 -2.47 6.00
C ILE A 55 16.24 -3.20 5.58
N GLY A 56 15.87 -4.27 6.30
CA GLY A 56 14.61 -4.98 6.06
C GLY A 56 13.38 -4.09 6.23
N ILE A 57 13.32 -3.33 7.33
CA ILE A 57 12.25 -2.35 7.56
C ILE A 57 12.22 -1.31 6.43
N SER A 58 13.39 -0.81 6.02
CA SER A 58 13.51 0.17 4.96
C SER A 58 12.97 -0.35 3.63
N ALA A 59 13.29 -1.59 3.27
CA ALA A 59 12.79 -2.23 2.06
C ALA A 59 11.27 -2.37 2.08
N ILE A 60 10.69 -2.76 3.23
CA ILE A 60 9.24 -2.85 3.41
C ILE A 60 8.59 -1.47 3.32
N ALA A 61 9.18 -0.46 3.96
CA ALA A 61 8.70 0.92 3.92
C ALA A 61 8.72 1.47 2.48
N TYR A 62 9.78 1.21 1.71
CA TYR A 62 9.82 1.54 0.28
C TYR A 62 8.74 0.78 -0.50
N GLY A 63 8.53 -0.51 -0.23
CA GLY A 63 7.46 -1.28 -0.87
C GLY A 63 6.09 -0.66 -0.66
N ILE A 64 5.76 -0.31 0.59
CA ILE A 64 4.51 0.39 0.93
C ILE A 64 4.43 1.74 0.19
N PHE A 65 5.50 2.52 0.21
CA PHE A 65 5.57 3.80 -0.50
C PHE A 65 5.37 3.63 -2.01
N TYR A 66 6.02 2.64 -2.64
CA TYR A 66 5.90 2.34 -4.06
C TYR A 66 4.46 2.04 -4.44
N PHE A 67 3.79 1.13 -3.73
CA PHE A 67 2.41 0.75 -4.03
C PHE A 67 1.38 1.83 -3.67
N LYS A 68 1.68 2.72 -2.71
CA LYS A 68 0.80 3.84 -2.36
C LYS A 68 0.97 5.04 -3.28
N PHE A 69 2.18 5.30 -3.77
CA PHE A 69 2.52 6.48 -4.54
C PHE A 69 2.38 6.28 -6.05
N ILE A 70 2.65 5.07 -6.57
CA ILE A 70 2.54 4.79 -8.01
C ILE A 70 1.14 4.28 -8.31
N PRO A 71 0.33 5.06 -9.06
CA PRO A 71 -0.99 4.61 -9.48
C PRO A 71 -0.88 3.48 -10.51
N THR A 72 -1.99 2.77 -10.72
CA THR A 72 -2.12 1.76 -11.78
C THR A 72 -1.86 2.41 -13.15
N VAL A 73 -0.90 1.85 -13.90
CA VAL A 73 -0.33 2.50 -15.11
C VAL A 73 -1.24 2.39 -16.33
N GLY A 74 -2.11 1.37 -16.36
CA GLY A 74 -3.02 1.12 -17.46
C GLY A 74 -4.27 0.41 -16.98
N LEU A 75 -5.43 0.87 -17.46
CA LEU A 75 -6.73 0.24 -17.23
C LEU A 75 -7.35 -0.07 -18.58
N GLN A 76 -7.61 -1.35 -18.85
CA GLN A 76 -8.23 -1.81 -20.07
C GLN A 76 -9.60 -2.41 -19.76
N ARG A 77 -10.64 -1.93 -20.44
CA ARG A 77 -12.00 -2.49 -20.33
C ARG A 77 -12.55 -2.85 -21.70
N GLU A 78 -13.05 -4.06 -21.81
CA GLU A 78 -13.79 -4.50 -22.98
C GLU A 78 -15.19 -3.92 -22.97
N VAL A 79 -15.64 -3.43 -24.12
CA VAL A 79 -16.96 -2.84 -24.31
C VAL A 79 -17.75 -3.73 -25.25
N HIS A 80 -18.81 -4.33 -24.73
CA HIS A 80 -19.69 -5.18 -25.52
C HIS A 80 -20.70 -4.31 -26.28
N LEU A 81 -20.43 -4.10 -27.56
CA LEU A 81 -21.30 -3.35 -28.46
C LEU A 81 -22.61 -4.11 -28.70
N GLN A 82 -23.72 -3.40 -28.58
CA GLN A 82 -25.06 -3.85 -28.85
C GLN A 82 -25.48 -3.37 -30.24
N PHE A 83 -26.04 -4.28 -31.03
CA PHE A 83 -26.49 -4.03 -32.39
C PHE A 83 -28.02 -4.12 -32.46
N GLY A 84 -28.68 -3.25 -33.23
CA GLY A 84 -30.11 -3.37 -33.52
C GLY A 84 -30.80 -2.06 -33.81
N ASN A 85 -30.67 -1.06 -32.92
CA ASN A 85 -31.39 0.20 -33.01
C ASN A 85 -30.43 1.36 -33.27
N GLY A 86 -30.09 1.57 -34.55
CA GLY A 86 -29.19 2.63 -34.99
C GLY A 86 -27.71 2.28 -34.88
N ASN A 87 -26.90 3.28 -34.50
CA ASN A 87 -25.46 3.16 -34.33
C ASN A 87 -25.11 2.15 -33.22
N PRO A 88 -24.18 1.21 -33.45
CA PRO A 88 -23.75 0.27 -32.41
C PRO A 88 -23.18 1.01 -31.20
N TRP A 89 -23.60 0.63 -30.00
CA TRP A 89 -23.14 1.25 -28.76
C TRP A 89 -22.97 0.22 -27.66
N GLY A 90 -22.09 0.48 -26.72
CA GLY A 90 -21.89 -0.38 -25.55
C GLY A 90 -21.47 0.43 -24.34
N THR A 91 -21.64 -0.14 -23.16
CA THR A 91 -21.23 0.45 -21.88
C THR A 91 -20.25 -0.47 -21.16
N ALA A 92 -19.38 0.13 -20.35
CA ALA A 92 -18.50 -0.59 -19.45
C ALA A 92 -18.44 0.14 -18.10
N ASN A 93 -18.28 -0.63 -17.03
CA ASN A 93 -18.23 -0.12 -15.67
C ASN A 93 -16.82 -0.26 -15.09
N PHE A 94 -16.53 0.59 -14.11
CA PHE A 94 -15.28 0.60 -13.37
C PHE A 94 -15.54 0.39 -11.87
N ASP A 95 -14.58 -0.23 -11.20
CA ASP A 95 -14.67 -0.53 -9.76
C ASP A 95 -13.76 0.41 -8.97
N SER A 96 -13.89 1.72 -9.21
CA SER A 96 -13.14 2.80 -8.53
C SER A 96 -11.60 2.71 -8.67
N GLU A 97 -11.13 2.46 -9.88
CA GLU A 97 -9.69 2.26 -10.16
C GLU A 97 -8.95 3.56 -10.52
N PHE A 98 -9.67 4.68 -10.65
CA PHE A 98 -9.10 5.96 -11.04
C PHE A 98 -8.59 6.77 -9.85
N VAL A 99 -7.46 7.42 -10.05
CA VAL A 99 -6.87 8.35 -9.09
C VAL A 99 -7.14 9.79 -9.52
N ALA A 100 -7.64 10.62 -8.60
CA ALA A 100 -7.87 12.04 -8.84
C ALA A 100 -6.55 12.80 -9.07
N LEU A 101 -6.60 13.88 -9.87
CA LEU A 101 -5.45 14.72 -10.27
C LEU A 101 -4.34 13.96 -10.99
N GLN A 102 -4.62 12.76 -11.49
CA GLN A 102 -3.72 12.01 -12.34
C GLN A 102 -4.15 12.21 -13.80
N PRO A 103 -3.27 12.67 -14.70
CA PRO A 103 -3.57 12.74 -16.12
C PRO A 103 -3.59 11.35 -16.75
N TYR A 104 -4.64 11.06 -17.54
CA TYR A 104 -4.80 9.84 -18.32
C TYR A 104 -4.93 10.13 -19.81
N ASP A 105 -4.31 9.31 -20.64
CA ASP A 105 -4.62 9.23 -22.06
C ASP A 105 -5.63 8.11 -22.30
N VAL A 106 -6.70 8.43 -23.01
CA VAL A 106 -7.79 7.50 -23.29
C VAL A 106 -7.76 7.15 -24.76
N SER A 107 -7.64 5.86 -25.06
CA SER A 107 -7.64 5.33 -26.43
C SER A 107 -8.69 4.22 -26.57
N VAL A 108 -9.26 4.12 -27.76
CA VAL A 108 -10.21 3.05 -28.11
C VAL A 108 -9.51 2.15 -29.12
N THR A 109 -9.47 0.86 -28.81
CA THR A 109 -8.98 -0.19 -29.70
C THR A 109 -10.17 -0.96 -30.27
N LEU A 110 -10.31 -0.96 -31.60
CA LEU A 110 -11.33 -1.71 -32.32
C LEU A 110 -10.70 -2.82 -33.14
N GLU A 111 -11.20 -4.03 -32.99
CA GLU A 111 -10.86 -5.14 -33.89
C GLU A 111 -11.97 -5.33 -34.91
N LEU A 112 -11.63 -5.12 -36.19
CA LEU A 112 -12.56 -5.15 -37.32
C LEU A 112 -12.13 -6.22 -38.32
N PRO A 113 -13.05 -7.03 -38.87
CA PRO A 113 -12.74 -7.82 -40.04
C PRO A 113 -12.52 -6.94 -41.27
N ARG A 114 -11.64 -7.37 -42.18
CA ARG A 114 -11.43 -6.74 -43.49
C ARG A 114 -12.50 -7.18 -44.50
N THR A 115 -13.78 -6.99 -44.18
CA THR A 115 -14.87 -7.26 -45.13
C THR A 115 -15.07 -6.09 -46.10
N PRO A 116 -15.59 -6.34 -47.32
CA PRO A 116 -15.90 -5.27 -48.28
C PRO A 116 -16.80 -4.19 -47.67
N SER A 117 -17.82 -4.58 -46.91
CA SER A 117 -18.74 -3.66 -46.22
C SER A 117 -18.02 -2.69 -45.28
N ASN A 118 -17.02 -3.17 -44.53
CA ASN A 118 -16.26 -2.32 -43.61
C ASN A 118 -15.28 -1.41 -44.36
N LEU A 119 -14.66 -1.91 -45.43
CA LEU A 119 -13.76 -1.11 -46.27
C LEU A 119 -14.50 0.01 -47.02
N ASP A 120 -15.72 -0.29 -47.49
CA ASP A 120 -16.58 0.65 -48.22
C ASP A 120 -17.24 1.69 -47.29
N THR A 121 -17.23 1.46 -45.98
CA THR A 121 -17.77 2.43 -44.99
C THR A 121 -16.96 3.72 -44.98
N GLY A 122 -15.66 3.67 -45.28
CA GLY A 122 -14.79 4.84 -45.25
C GLY A 122 -14.62 5.40 -43.84
N ASN A 123 -14.74 6.73 -43.69
CA ASN A 123 -14.62 7.38 -42.39
C ASN A 123 -15.85 7.10 -41.53
N PHE A 124 -15.61 6.76 -40.27
CA PHE A 124 -16.63 6.66 -39.24
C PHE A 124 -16.21 7.43 -38.00
N MET A 125 -17.16 7.78 -37.15
CA MET A 125 -16.92 8.52 -35.92
C MET A 125 -17.07 7.60 -34.70
N LEU A 126 -16.17 7.77 -33.73
CA LEU A 126 -16.30 7.18 -32.40
C LEU A 126 -16.71 8.28 -31.43
N ASP A 127 -17.74 8.01 -30.62
CA ASP A 127 -18.20 8.88 -29.54
C ASP A 127 -17.99 8.16 -28.21
N LEU A 128 -17.05 8.65 -27.41
CA LEU A 128 -16.76 8.14 -26.07
C LEU A 128 -17.23 9.15 -25.04
N THR A 129 -18.12 8.70 -24.15
CA THR A 129 -18.67 9.48 -23.04
C THR A 129 -18.37 8.79 -21.71
N LEU A 130 -17.91 9.56 -20.74
CA LEU A 130 -17.60 9.11 -19.38
C LEU A 130 -18.66 9.63 -18.41
N PHE A 131 -19.11 8.78 -17.49
CA PHE A 131 -20.12 9.11 -16.49
C PHE A 131 -19.64 8.83 -15.08
N SER A 132 -20.06 9.67 -14.14
CA SER A 132 -19.74 9.54 -12.71
C SER A 132 -20.59 8.51 -11.98
N SER A 133 -21.76 8.18 -12.52
CA SER A 133 -22.67 7.19 -11.96
C SER A 133 -22.68 5.92 -12.79
N ARG A 134 -22.75 4.78 -12.11
CA ARG A 134 -23.03 3.49 -12.72
C ARG A 134 -24.52 3.46 -13.14
N PRO A 135 -24.85 3.22 -14.42
CA PRO A 135 -26.24 3.08 -14.81
C PRO A 135 -26.85 1.88 -14.09
N ALA A 136 -27.98 2.08 -13.41
CA ALA A 136 -28.66 1.03 -12.63
C ALA A 136 -29.19 -0.13 -13.51
N SER A 137 -29.25 0.09 -14.82
CA SER A 137 -29.66 -0.88 -15.83
C SER A 137 -28.91 -0.58 -17.13
N SER A 138 -28.71 -1.59 -17.97
CA SER A 138 -28.05 -1.50 -19.29
C SER A 138 -28.80 -0.63 -20.32
N LEU A 139 -29.82 0.10 -19.88
CA LEU A 139 -30.61 1.02 -20.69
C LEU A 139 -30.08 2.44 -20.49
N LEU A 140 -30.32 3.26 -21.51
CA LEU A 140 -29.85 4.63 -21.71
C LEU A 140 -29.57 5.40 -20.40
N PRO A 141 -28.44 6.15 -20.32
CA PRO A 141 -28.20 7.06 -19.21
C PRO A 141 -29.44 7.93 -19.00
N GLY A 142 -30.08 7.83 -17.83
CA GLY A 142 -31.23 8.65 -17.52
C GLY A 142 -30.87 10.15 -17.63
N PRO A 143 -31.87 11.04 -17.78
CA PRO A 143 -31.66 12.47 -17.98
C PRO A 143 -30.86 13.17 -16.86
N ASN A 144 -30.64 12.50 -15.73
CA ASN A 144 -29.92 13.01 -14.57
C ASN A 144 -28.42 12.66 -14.56
N ASN A 145 -27.90 11.91 -15.54
CA ASN A 145 -26.49 11.52 -15.57
C ASN A 145 -25.70 12.41 -16.54
N ALA A 146 -25.30 13.59 -16.07
CA ALA A 146 -24.46 14.49 -16.85
C ALA A 146 -23.10 13.82 -17.16
N PRO A 147 -22.61 13.89 -18.41
CA PRO A 147 -21.31 13.33 -18.75
C PRO A 147 -20.19 14.14 -18.07
N ILE A 148 -19.20 13.46 -17.51
CA ILE A 148 -17.97 14.10 -16.98
C ILE A 148 -17.16 14.66 -18.15
N SER A 149 -17.00 13.86 -19.20
CA SER A 149 -16.24 14.19 -20.38
C SER A 149 -16.78 13.42 -21.58
N GLN A 150 -16.72 14.06 -22.74
CA GLN A 150 -17.15 13.50 -24.00
C GLN A 150 -16.12 13.85 -25.08
N ALA A 151 -15.74 12.89 -25.90
CA ALA A 151 -14.87 13.10 -27.05
C ALA A 151 -15.37 12.33 -28.25
N ARG A 152 -15.31 13.00 -29.41
CA ARG A 152 -15.68 12.43 -30.71
C ARG A 152 -14.48 12.46 -31.64
N ARG A 153 -14.11 11.31 -32.20
CA ARG A 153 -12.93 11.19 -33.08
C ARG A 153 -13.26 10.39 -34.35
N PRO A 154 -12.77 10.84 -35.52
CA PRO A 154 -12.88 10.06 -36.74
C PRO A 154 -11.89 8.90 -36.72
N ALA A 155 -12.25 7.82 -37.39
CA ALA A 155 -11.40 6.67 -37.67
C ALA A 155 -11.75 6.10 -39.04
N ILE A 156 -10.78 5.40 -39.64
CA ILE A 156 -10.92 4.76 -40.94
C ILE A 156 -10.06 3.49 -40.96
N MET A 157 -10.52 2.46 -41.66
CA MET A 157 -9.70 1.28 -41.92
C MET A 157 -8.53 1.61 -42.85
N THR A 158 -7.40 0.94 -42.68
CA THR A 158 -6.22 1.17 -43.51
C THR A 158 -6.51 0.79 -44.96
N TYR A 159 -6.54 1.81 -45.82
CA TYR A 159 -6.71 1.61 -47.26
C TYR A 159 -5.55 0.78 -47.85
N ALA A 160 -5.89 -0.18 -48.70
CA ALA A 160 -4.96 -0.90 -49.54
C ALA A 160 -5.54 -0.98 -50.96
N SER A 161 -4.70 -0.76 -51.98
CA SER A 161 -5.16 -0.93 -53.36
C SER A 161 -5.48 -2.41 -53.65
N PRO A 162 -6.42 -2.72 -54.56
CA PRO A 162 -6.83 -4.10 -54.81
C PRO A 162 -5.67 -5.03 -55.17
N LEU A 163 -4.71 -4.56 -55.97
CA LEU A 163 -3.52 -5.33 -56.35
C LEU A 163 -2.62 -5.62 -55.14
N VAL A 164 -2.44 -4.65 -54.25
CA VAL A 164 -1.64 -4.80 -53.02
C VAL A 164 -2.34 -5.74 -52.04
N ASP A 165 -3.67 -5.67 -51.93
CA ASP A 165 -4.43 -6.56 -51.05
C ASP A 165 -4.36 -8.02 -51.52
N VAL A 166 -4.50 -8.27 -52.83
CA VAL A 166 -4.32 -9.61 -53.42
C VAL A 166 -2.90 -10.13 -53.21
N ALA A 167 -1.88 -9.32 -53.46
CA ALA A 167 -0.48 -9.72 -53.25
C ALA A 167 -0.19 -10.03 -51.77
N ARG A 168 -0.70 -9.21 -50.85
CA ARG A 168 -0.58 -9.40 -49.40
C ARG A 168 -1.29 -10.67 -48.94
N ARG A 169 -2.51 -10.91 -49.43
CA ARG A 169 -3.30 -12.11 -49.11
C ARG A 169 -2.60 -13.37 -49.65
N ALA A 170 -2.10 -13.33 -50.89
CA ALA A 170 -1.33 -14.43 -51.48
C ALA A 170 -0.04 -14.74 -50.69
N ALA A 171 0.72 -13.70 -50.32
CA ALA A 171 1.95 -13.87 -49.54
C ALA A 171 1.71 -14.44 -48.13
N ARG A 172 0.59 -14.08 -47.49
CA ARG A 172 0.22 -14.56 -46.15
C ARG A 172 -0.70 -15.79 -46.16
N MET A 173 -1.10 -16.29 -47.33
CA MET A 173 -2.04 -17.42 -47.48
C MET A 173 -1.62 -18.68 -46.69
N PRO A 174 -0.36 -19.13 -46.73
CA PRO A 174 0.05 -20.29 -45.95
C PRO A 174 -0.19 -20.10 -44.45
N LEU A 175 0.01 -18.88 -43.94
CA LEU A 175 -0.16 -18.55 -42.53
C LEU A 175 -1.65 -18.50 -42.12
N TYR A 176 -2.54 -18.13 -43.05
CA TYR A 176 -3.99 -18.18 -42.85
C TYR A 176 -4.51 -19.62 -42.85
N VAL A 177 -4.04 -20.47 -43.76
CA VAL A 177 -4.46 -21.89 -43.85
C VAL A 177 -4.06 -22.67 -42.59
N VAL A 178 -2.87 -22.39 -42.04
CA VAL A 178 -2.41 -22.97 -40.76
C VAL A 178 -3.12 -22.34 -39.55
N GLY A 179 -3.82 -21.22 -39.73
CA GLY A 179 -4.58 -20.55 -38.67
C GLY A 179 -3.75 -19.66 -37.73
N TRP A 180 -2.50 -19.34 -38.10
CA TRP A 180 -1.64 -18.44 -37.31
C TRP A 180 -2.03 -16.97 -37.42
N TYR A 181 -2.67 -16.59 -38.54
CA TYR A 181 -3.17 -15.23 -38.76
C TYR A 181 -4.66 -15.26 -39.06
N ARG A 182 -5.33 -14.13 -38.83
CA ARG A 182 -6.73 -13.87 -39.19
C ARG A 182 -6.82 -12.61 -40.03
N GLU A 183 -7.83 -12.51 -40.89
CA GLU A 183 -8.09 -11.29 -41.69
C GLU A 183 -8.83 -10.22 -40.86
N SER A 184 -8.22 -9.83 -39.73
CA SER A 184 -8.68 -8.72 -38.90
C SER A 184 -7.66 -7.58 -38.88
N GLU A 185 -8.16 -6.39 -38.63
CA GLU A 185 -7.38 -5.16 -38.48
C GLU A 185 -7.72 -4.53 -37.13
N THR A 186 -6.69 -4.15 -36.38
CA THR A 186 -6.83 -3.49 -35.08
C THR A 186 -6.56 -2.01 -35.25
N LEU A 187 -7.56 -1.17 -35.00
CA LEU A 187 -7.47 0.28 -35.04
C LEU A 187 -7.34 0.83 -33.62
N GLU A 188 -6.26 1.59 -33.34
CA GLU A 188 -6.07 2.33 -32.09
C GLU A 188 -6.37 3.81 -32.35
N VAL A 189 -7.41 4.34 -31.70
CA VAL A 189 -7.89 5.70 -31.88
C VAL A 189 -7.72 6.48 -30.57
N PRO A 190 -6.86 7.51 -30.52
CA PRO A 190 -6.71 8.34 -29.33
C PRO A 190 -7.94 9.24 -29.16
N MET A 191 -8.70 9.04 -28.08
CA MET A 191 -9.95 9.77 -27.81
C MET A 191 -9.69 11.07 -27.06
N MET A 192 -9.00 10.98 -25.92
CA MET A 192 -8.73 12.09 -25.00
C MET A 192 -7.27 12.04 -24.56
N GLU A 193 -6.63 13.19 -24.45
CA GLU A 193 -5.24 13.33 -24.00
C GLU A 193 -5.22 14.10 -22.69
N GLN A 194 -4.37 13.68 -21.75
CA GLN A 194 -4.18 14.38 -20.46
C GLN A 194 -5.50 14.67 -19.72
N LEU A 195 -6.42 13.72 -19.74
CA LEU A 195 -7.67 13.85 -19.01
C LEU A 195 -7.40 13.73 -17.51
N GLU A 196 -7.60 14.83 -16.80
CA GLU A 196 -7.47 14.90 -15.34
C GLU A 196 -8.84 14.96 -14.67
N PHE A 197 -9.01 14.18 -13.60
CA PHE A 197 -10.23 14.18 -12.80
C PHE A 197 -10.03 15.03 -11.55
N ALA A 198 -10.94 15.97 -11.31
CA ALA A 198 -10.95 16.75 -10.09
C ALA A 198 -11.16 15.85 -8.85
N LYS A 199 -10.78 16.34 -7.67
CA LYS A 199 -11.05 15.64 -6.40
C LYS A 199 -12.56 15.49 -6.19
N GLY A 200 -12.96 14.37 -5.58
CA GLY A 200 -14.35 14.09 -5.20
C GLY A 200 -14.95 12.92 -5.97
N VAL A 201 -15.71 12.07 -5.27
CA VAL A 201 -16.26 10.81 -5.81
C VAL A 201 -17.15 11.03 -7.04
N GLN A 202 -17.82 12.18 -7.13
CA GLN A 202 -18.68 12.53 -8.27
C GLN A 202 -17.90 12.93 -9.54
N ASN A 203 -16.61 13.22 -9.43
CA ASN A 203 -15.77 13.64 -10.55
C ASN A 203 -14.96 12.47 -11.15
N LEU A 204 -15.01 11.30 -10.51
CA LEU A 204 -14.33 10.10 -11.00
C LEU A 204 -15.29 9.29 -11.90
N PRO A 205 -14.81 8.79 -13.05
CA PRO A 205 -15.64 7.98 -13.93
C PRO A 205 -15.92 6.60 -13.29
N GLN A 206 -17.20 6.23 -13.24
CA GLN A 206 -17.65 4.90 -12.82
C GLN A 206 -18.17 4.06 -13.97
N SER A 207 -18.57 4.70 -15.07
CA SER A 207 -18.96 4.03 -16.28
C SER A 207 -18.57 4.82 -17.52
N LEU A 208 -18.51 4.14 -18.66
CA LEU A 208 -18.36 4.75 -19.96
C LEU A 208 -19.41 4.22 -20.93
N ARG A 209 -19.67 5.00 -21.98
CA ARG A 209 -20.41 4.58 -23.15
C ARG A 209 -19.60 4.89 -24.39
N LEU A 210 -19.40 3.87 -25.22
CA LEU A 210 -18.80 3.98 -26.54
C LEU A 210 -19.88 3.78 -27.58
N GLU A 211 -19.98 4.69 -28.53
CA GLU A 211 -20.87 4.59 -29.69
C GLU A 211 -20.06 4.72 -30.97
N VAL A 212 -20.37 3.87 -31.95
CA VAL A 212 -19.74 3.85 -33.27
C VAL A 212 -20.74 4.38 -34.27
N GLN A 213 -20.48 5.57 -34.80
CA GLN A 213 -21.37 6.26 -35.73
C GLN A 213 -20.81 6.13 -37.14
N SER A 214 -21.55 5.42 -37.99
CA SER A 214 -21.20 5.18 -39.38
C SER A 214 -22.44 5.22 -40.25
N ASP A 215 -22.29 5.68 -41.49
CA ASP A 215 -23.41 5.74 -42.44
C ASP A 215 -23.83 4.32 -42.87
N LEU A 216 -22.86 3.41 -42.98
CA LEU A 216 -23.07 2.00 -43.28
C LEU A 216 -22.94 1.14 -42.01
N LYS A 217 -23.57 -0.04 -42.03
CA LYS A 217 -23.50 -0.99 -40.91
C LYS A 217 -22.12 -1.64 -40.87
N MET A 218 -21.30 -1.24 -39.90
CA MET A 218 -20.00 -1.85 -39.66
C MET A 218 -20.10 -3.15 -38.86
N GLN A 219 -19.20 -4.07 -39.18
CA GLN A 219 -18.99 -5.33 -38.48
C GLN A 219 -17.78 -5.18 -37.56
N ILE A 220 -17.93 -5.50 -36.28
CA ILE A 220 -16.92 -5.28 -35.25
C ILE A 220 -16.80 -6.54 -34.40
N TYR A 221 -15.59 -7.05 -34.21
CA TYR A 221 -15.36 -8.22 -33.35
C TYR A 221 -15.26 -7.83 -31.89
N THR A 222 -14.46 -6.82 -31.58
CA THR A 222 -14.17 -6.43 -30.20
C THR A 222 -13.90 -4.93 -30.14
N ALA A 223 -14.39 -4.29 -29.07
CA ALA A 223 -14.07 -2.92 -28.73
C ALA A 223 -13.47 -2.89 -27.33
N ARG A 224 -12.36 -2.19 -27.15
CA ARG A 224 -11.67 -2.04 -25.87
C ARG A 224 -11.36 -0.57 -25.66
N VAL A 225 -11.53 -0.10 -24.44
CA VAL A 225 -11.10 1.24 -24.04
C VAL A 225 -9.93 1.08 -23.08
N GLU A 226 -8.83 1.74 -23.40
CA GLU A 226 -7.61 1.73 -22.62
C GLU A 226 -7.33 3.13 -22.07
N PHE A 227 -7.15 3.22 -20.76
CA PHE A 227 -6.72 4.42 -20.05
C PHE A 227 -5.27 4.21 -19.64
N ARG A 228 -4.35 5.01 -20.18
CA ARG A 228 -2.93 4.98 -19.83
C ARG A 228 -2.63 6.16 -18.91
N ALA A 229 -2.16 5.89 -17.69
CA ALA A 229 -1.77 6.95 -16.77
C ALA A 229 -0.45 7.59 -17.22
N ARG A 230 -0.42 8.91 -17.38
CA ARG A 230 0.83 9.65 -17.61
C ARG A 230 1.54 9.87 -16.30
N LEU A 231 2.42 8.94 -15.95
CA LEU A 231 3.33 9.14 -14.82
C LEU A 231 4.30 10.28 -15.16
N THR A 232 4.36 11.29 -14.31
CA THR A 232 5.29 12.43 -14.43
C THR A 232 6.10 12.58 -13.13
N GLY A 233 7.29 13.18 -13.23
CA GLY A 233 8.14 13.47 -12.08
C GLY A 233 8.67 12.21 -11.38
N LEU A 234 8.50 12.15 -10.05
CA LEU A 234 9.06 11.08 -9.22
C LEU A 234 8.43 9.72 -9.50
N SER A 235 7.11 9.65 -9.74
CA SER A 235 6.42 8.39 -10.00
C SER A 235 6.91 7.74 -11.30
N TRP A 236 7.20 8.56 -12.32
CA TRP A 236 7.83 8.11 -13.56
C TRP A 236 9.22 7.55 -13.33
N LEU A 237 10.06 8.25 -12.56
CA LEU A 237 11.43 7.81 -12.24
C LEU A 237 11.39 6.45 -11.53
N MET A 238 10.53 6.32 -10.51
CA MET A 238 10.37 5.08 -9.75
C MET A 238 9.83 3.93 -10.60
N TYR A 239 8.91 4.20 -11.52
CA TYR A 239 8.34 3.17 -12.38
C TYR A 239 9.32 2.70 -13.46
N ARG A 240 10.04 3.64 -14.10
CA ARG A 240 11.02 3.34 -15.14
C ARG A 240 12.27 2.67 -14.56
N TRP A 241 12.73 3.11 -13.39
CA TRP A 241 13.95 2.65 -12.75
C TRP A 241 13.68 2.00 -11.39
N LYS A 242 12.97 0.87 -11.41
CA LYS A 242 12.50 0.19 -10.19
C LYS A 242 13.63 -0.19 -9.23
N ILE A 243 14.71 -0.75 -9.76
CA ILE A 243 15.83 -1.28 -8.96
C ILE A 243 16.69 -0.13 -8.40
N THR A 244 17.04 0.84 -9.23
CA THR A 244 17.88 1.97 -8.76
C THR A 244 17.13 2.82 -7.75
N SER A 245 15.84 3.07 -7.99
CA SER A 245 14.99 3.78 -7.03
C SER A 245 14.85 3.01 -5.73
N PHE A 246 14.67 1.68 -5.78
CA PHE A 246 14.65 0.85 -4.57
C PHE A 246 15.93 1.00 -3.74
N VAL A 247 17.11 0.91 -4.37
CA VAL A 247 18.41 1.02 -3.67
C VAL A 247 18.62 2.43 -3.10
N VAL A 248 18.35 3.47 -3.88
CA VAL A 248 18.57 4.87 -3.46
C VAL A 248 17.63 5.24 -2.30
N PHE A 249 16.32 5.01 -2.44
CA PHE A 249 15.37 5.38 -1.39
C PHE A 249 15.53 4.53 -0.13
N SER A 250 15.83 3.23 -0.26
CA SER A 250 16.06 2.37 0.91
C SER A 250 17.36 2.75 1.63
N SER A 251 18.44 3.01 0.89
CA SER A 251 19.71 3.45 1.51
C SER A 251 19.59 4.82 2.19
N LEU A 252 18.83 5.75 1.60
CA LEU A 252 18.55 7.06 2.20
C LEU A 252 17.74 6.93 3.50
N PHE A 253 16.65 6.17 3.48
CA PHE A 253 15.83 5.93 4.67
C PHE A 253 16.66 5.25 5.78
N TRP A 254 17.41 4.21 5.43
CA TRP A 254 18.31 3.52 6.36
C TRP A 254 19.35 4.47 6.98
N SER A 255 19.99 5.32 6.16
CA SER A 255 20.99 6.27 6.63
C SER A 255 20.40 7.31 7.58
N VAL A 256 19.22 7.86 7.24
CA VAL A 256 18.51 8.81 8.09
C VAL A 256 18.09 8.17 9.41
N SER A 257 17.63 6.93 9.39
CA SER A 257 17.27 6.19 10.62
C SER A 257 18.47 5.90 11.51
N ILE A 258 19.63 5.52 10.95
CA ILE A 258 20.87 5.35 11.74
C ILE A 258 21.32 6.68 12.34
N LEU A 259 21.28 7.75 11.54
CA LEU A 259 21.68 9.08 11.99
C LEU A 259 20.77 9.59 13.10
N SER A 260 19.45 9.42 12.98
CA SER A 260 18.50 9.82 14.02
C SER A 260 18.65 8.98 15.28
N ALA A 261 18.80 7.65 15.16
CA ALA A 261 19.07 6.78 16.31
C ALA A 261 20.37 7.16 17.02
N GLY A 262 21.43 7.49 16.25
CA GLY A 262 22.70 7.98 16.78
C GLY A 262 22.56 9.32 17.50
N LEU A 263 21.81 10.28 16.93
CA LEU A 263 21.52 11.56 17.58
C LEU A 263 20.69 11.39 18.85
N THR A 264 19.68 10.52 18.84
CA THR A 264 18.87 10.22 20.04
C THR A 264 19.71 9.56 21.12
N TRP A 265 20.58 8.62 20.75
CA TRP A 265 21.53 8.01 21.69
C TRP A 265 22.46 9.06 22.29
N LEU A 266 23.04 9.94 21.47
CA LEU A 266 23.88 11.04 21.94
C LEU A 266 23.08 11.94 22.89
N ALA A 267 21.93 12.45 22.49
CA ALA A 267 21.09 13.29 23.34
C ALA A 267 20.76 12.62 24.68
N MET A 268 20.43 11.32 24.68
CA MET A 268 20.17 10.56 25.89
C MET A 268 21.40 10.49 26.80
N THR A 269 22.59 10.21 26.24
CA THR A 269 23.85 10.20 27.01
C THR A 269 24.22 11.58 27.56
N TRP A 270 23.85 12.66 26.88
CA TRP A 270 24.06 14.02 27.38
C TRP A 270 23.10 14.37 28.53
N VAL A 271 21.84 13.95 28.44
CA VAL A 271 20.82 14.23 29.47
C VAL A 271 20.97 13.33 30.72
N LEU A 272 21.35 12.06 30.54
CA LEU A 272 21.62 11.14 31.66
C LEU A 272 23.08 11.18 32.16
N GLY A 273 24.00 11.77 31.38
CA GLY A 273 25.42 11.90 31.74
C GLY A 273 25.73 13.08 32.66
N THR A 274 24.73 13.91 33.00
CA THR A 274 24.84 15.01 33.96
C THR A 274 24.46 14.59 35.39
N GLU A 275 24.82 13.37 35.81
CA GLU A 275 24.96 13.05 37.24
C GLU A 275 26.45 13.19 37.61
N PRO A 276 26.82 14.16 38.49
CA PRO A 276 28.20 14.30 38.91
C PRO A 276 28.62 13.06 39.72
N LYS A 277 29.65 12.37 39.23
CA LYS A 277 30.42 11.40 40.02
C LYS A 277 30.93 12.11 41.26
N ASN A 278 30.34 11.82 42.42
CA ASN A 278 30.95 12.17 43.70
C ASN A 278 32.32 11.49 43.80
N GLU A 279 33.34 12.33 43.94
CA GLU A 279 34.71 11.97 44.27
C GLU A 279 34.72 11.16 45.58
N ILE A 280 35.11 9.88 45.49
CA ILE A 280 35.55 9.14 46.68
C ILE A 280 36.95 9.65 46.98
N LYS A 281 37.06 10.47 48.03
CA LYS A 281 38.34 10.83 48.65
C LYS A 281 39.03 9.57 49.13
N GLU A 282 40.29 9.41 48.75
CA GLU A 282 41.24 8.51 49.38
C GLU A 282 41.68 9.03 50.75
N GLU A 283 42.15 8.06 51.54
CA GLU A 283 42.97 8.08 52.77
C GLU A 283 42.26 7.79 54.11
N PRO A 284 42.92 7.05 55.04
CA PRO A 284 43.87 5.94 54.87
C PRO A 284 43.57 4.72 55.80
N GLU A 285 44.26 3.61 55.56
CA GLU A 285 44.32 2.42 56.44
C GLU A 285 45.06 2.73 57.76
N ASP A 286 44.58 2.25 58.92
CA ASP A 286 45.30 1.30 59.80
C ASP A 286 44.52 0.84 61.07
N SER A 287 44.82 -0.39 61.50
CA SER A 287 44.74 -0.99 62.87
C SER A 287 43.46 -1.67 63.43
N ILE A 288 43.32 -2.96 63.08
CA ILE A 288 43.23 -4.21 63.90
C ILE A 288 42.62 -4.19 65.33
N LYS A 289 41.73 -5.19 65.56
CA LYS A 289 41.38 -6.00 66.80
C LYS A 289 39.90 -5.86 67.19
N GLU A 290 39.14 -6.85 67.64
CA GLU A 290 39.23 -8.30 67.90
C GLU A 290 37.77 -8.74 68.14
N ASP A 291 37.34 -9.92 67.64
CA ASP A 291 36.10 -10.60 68.08
C ASP A 291 36.28 -11.18 69.50
N PRO A 292 35.19 -11.36 70.26
CA PRO A 292 34.75 -12.75 70.50
C PRO A 292 33.23 -13.00 70.50
N GLU A 293 32.87 -14.18 70.00
CA GLU A 293 31.91 -15.22 70.46
C GLU A 293 31.22 -14.96 71.84
N GLU A 294 30.01 -15.41 72.21
CA GLU A 294 28.97 -16.33 71.72
C GLU A 294 27.74 -16.24 72.70
N GLN A 295 26.56 -16.71 72.24
CA GLN A 295 25.44 -17.36 72.99
C GLN A 295 24.59 -16.56 74.01
N ASP A 296 23.29 -16.34 73.73
CA ASP A 296 22.11 -17.20 74.05
C ASP A 296 21.77 -17.23 75.56
N THR A 297 20.57 -16.95 76.10
CA THR A 297 19.20 -17.28 75.67
C THR A 297 18.16 -16.59 76.59
N SER A 298 16.96 -16.34 76.01
CA SER A 298 15.56 -16.46 76.54
C SER A 298 15.16 -15.79 77.87
N ASP A 299 13.93 -15.30 78.11
CA ASP A 299 12.55 -15.79 77.91
C ASP A 299 11.60 -14.57 77.72
N GLU A 300 10.72 -14.52 76.71
CA GLU A 300 9.38 -15.14 76.61
C GLU A 300 8.26 -14.38 77.34
N SER A 301 7.31 -13.81 76.58
CA SER A 301 5.89 -14.10 76.80
C SER A 301 5.10 -13.93 75.50
N SER A 302 4.37 -14.99 75.20
CA SER A 302 3.60 -15.35 74.02
C SER A 302 2.17 -14.81 74.04
N GLU A 303 1.55 -14.56 72.88
CA GLU A 303 0.26 -15.17 72.55
C GLU A 303 -0.03 -15.22 71.04
N VAL A 304 -0.92 -16.13 70.65
CA VAL A 304 -0.84 -17.02 69.46
C VAL A 304 -2.10 -16.88 68.58
N LYS A 305 -1.91 -16.90 67.24
CA LYS A 305 -2.83 -17.31 66.12
C LYS A 305 -4.21 -16.60 66.00
N LYS A 306 -4.89 -16.47 64.85
CA LYS A 306 -4.81 -17.05 63.50
C LYS A 306 -5.65 -16.18 62.53
N GLU A 307 -5.45 -16.45 61.25
CA GLU A 307 -6.06 -15.95 60.00
C GLU A 307 -7.61 -15.81 59.91
N GLU A 308 -8.02 -14.67 59.31
CA GLU A 308 -8.99 -14.47 58.20
C GLU A 308 -10.52 -14.75 58.38
N PRO A 309 -11.39 -14.26 57.47
CA PRO A 309 -12.10 -12.96 57.54
C PRO A 309 -13.64 -13.12 57.57
N GLU A 310 -14.40 -12.04 57.81
CA GLU A 310 -15.81 -11.98 57.41
C GLU A 310 -16.35 -10.52 57.29
N GLU A 311 -16.91 -10.23 56.11
CA GLU A 311 -17.86 -9.14 55.84
C GLU A 311 -19.25 -9.49 56.39
N GLN A 312 -19.95 -8.51 56.97
CA GLN A 312 -21.41 -8.38 57.01
C GLN A 312 -21.74 -7.02 57.67
N GLU A 313 -22.71 -6.19 57.29
CA GLU A 313 -24.04 -6.39 56.70
C GLU A 313 -24.46 -5.07 55.98
N ARG A 314 -25.05 -5.12 54.77
CA ARG A 314 -26.49 -5.19 54.41
C ARG A 314 -27.28 -3.88 54.71
N ARG A 315 -28.26 -3.44 53.91
CA ARG A 315 -29.41 -4.16 53.31
C ARG A 315 -29.87 -3.49 51.99
N LEU A 316 -30.03 -4.22 50.88
CA LEU A 316 -31.08 -5.20 50.48
C LEU A 316 -32.43 -4.52 50.18
N LEU A 317 -33.24 -4.83 49.14
CA LEU A 317 -33.30 -5.88 48.10
C LEU A 317 -34.47 -5.56 47.14
N SER A 318 -34.37 -6.01 45.86
CA SER A 318 -35.34 -6.85 45.09
C SER A 318 -36.82 -6.42 44.96
N SER A 319 -37.63 -6.70 43.93
CA SER A 319 -37.63 -7.47 42.67
C SER A 319 -38.97 -7.18 41.95
N TYR A 320 -39.06 -7.44 40.64
CA TYR A 320 -40.29 -7.45 39.79
C TYR A 320 -41.31 -8.54 40.19
N PRO A 321 -42.64 -8.45 39.86
CA PRO A 321 -43.18 -8.82 38.52
C PRO A 321 -44.54 -8.18 38.02
N ALA A 322 -44.81 -8.38 36.72
CA ALA A 322 -46.05 -8.61 35.91
C ALA A 322 -47.41 -7.84 36.06
N GLU A 323 -47.92 -7.42 34.87
CA GLU A 323 -49.30 -7.32 34.31
C GLU A 323 -50.50 -6.68 35.06
N GLY A 324 -51.30 -5.90 34.31
CA GLY A 324 -52.72 -5.66 34.60
C GLY A 324 -53.29 -4.27 34.25
N ASP A 325 -53.73 -4.11 32.99
CA ASP A 325 -54.94 -3.44 32.48
C ASP A 325 -55.51 -2.07 32.99
N GLU A 326 -55.97 -1.35 31.95
CA GLU A 326 -57.16 -0.47 31.84
C GLU A 326 -57.09 1.07 31.97
N ALA A 327 -57.65 1.69 30.90
CA ALA A 327 -58.34 2.97 30.77
C ALA A 327 -57.51 4.26 31.00
N GLY A 328 -57.51 5.27 30.14
CA GLY A 328 -58.48 5.71 29.14
C GLY A 328 -58.51 7.25 29.17
N THR A 329 -58.92 7.88 28.07
CA THR A 329 -59.06 9.35 27.83
C THR A 329 -57.73 10.08 27.56
N GLY A 330 -57.54 10.86 26.49
CA GLY A 330 -58.47 11.44 25.53
C GLY A 330 -58.22 12.95 25.43
N SER A 331 -57.77 13.41 24.27
CA SER A 331 -58.24 14.62 23.57
C SER A 331 -57.11 15.22 22.71
N GLY A 332 -57.30 15.10 21.39
CA GLY A 332 -56.88 16.16 20.50
C GLY A 332 -57.88 17.30 20.60
N LEU A 333 -57.41 18.52 20.44
CA LEU A 333 -58.23 19.65 20.01
C LEU A 333 -57.36 20.61 19.20
N GLU A 334 -57.90 20.93 18.03
CA GLU A 334 -57.50 21.97 17.10
C GLU A 334 -57.65 23.38 17.72
N SER A 335 -56.92 24.35 17.16
CA SER A 335 -57.37 25.73 16.83
C SER A 335 -56.17 26.45 16.19
N ALA A 336 -56.17 26.88 14.93
CA ALA A 336 -57.02 27.83 14.21
C ALA A 336 -56.73 29.32 14.51
N GLU A 337 -56.45 30.03 13.41
CA GLU A 337 -56.51 31.48 13.17
C GLU A 337 -55.37 32.41 13.64
N ALA A 338 -54.62 32.93 12.65
CA ALA A 338 -54.46 34.38 12.50
C ALA A 338 -54.31 34.76 11.02
N ARG A 339 -55.13 35.74 10.64
CA ARG A 339 -55.38 36.33 9.33
C ARG A 339 -54.19 37.13 8.80
N GLY A 340 -54.09 37.21 7.47
CA GLY A 340 -53.23 38.16 6.76
C GLY A 340 -53.61 38.29 5.28
N VAL A 341 -54.78 38.87 5.01
CA VAL A 341 -55.30 39.28 3.69
C VAL A 341 -54.36 40.31 3.04
N GLN A 342 -53.96 40.10 1.78
CA GLN A 342 -53.91 41.22 0.82
C GLN A 342 -54.06 40.80 -0.64
N ARG A 343 -54.71 41.71 -1.37
CA ARG A 343 -55.56 41.55 -2.54
C ARG A 343 -54.78 41.91 -3.82
N ARG A 344 -55.10 41.19 -4.90
CA ARG A 344 -55.50 41.75 -6.23
C ARG A 344 -54.40 42.40 -7.12
N ARG A 345 -54.10 41.77 -8.27
CA ARG A 345 -54.61 42.23 -9.59
C ARG A 345 -54.21 41.30 -10.74
N SER A 346 -55.21 41.04 -11.57
CA SER A 346 -55.22 40.46 -12.90
C SER A 346 -54.52 41.35 -13.95
N HIS A 347 -53.90 40.76 -14.98
CA HIS A 347 -54.46 40.82 -16.34
C HIS A 347 -53.79 39.85 -17.32
N LEU A 348 -54.67 39.32 -18.16
CA LEU A 348 -54.51 38.51 -19.35
C LEU A 348 -54.09 39.40 -20.53
N THR A 349 -53.14 38.97 -21.36
CA THR A 349 -53.12 39.26 -22.82
C THR A 349 -52.33 38.18 -23.56
N GLN A 350 -53.01 37.61 -24.54
CA GLN A 350 -52.57 36.73 -25.62
C GLN A 350 -52.21 37.59 -26.85
N THR A 351 -51.54 36.99 -27.85
CA THR A 351 -51.01 37.50 -29.16
C THR A 351 -49.57 38.03 -29.10
N ASP A 352 -48.65 37.66 -29.98
CA ASP A 352 -48.75 37.16 -31.38
C ASP A 352 -48.28 35.72 -31.63
#